data_AF-A0A1A8D6W1-F1
#
_entry.id   AF-A0A1A8D6W1-F1
#
_cell.length_a   1.000
_cell.length_b   1.000
_cell.length_c   1.000
_cell.angle_alpha   90.00
_cell.angle_beta   90.00
_cell.angle_gamma   90.00
#
_symmetry.space_group_name_H-M   'P 1'
#
loop_
_entity.id
_entity.type
_entity.pdbx_description
1 polymer ?
#
loop_
_entity_poly.entity_id
_entity_poly.type
_entity_poly.pdbx_seq_one_letter_code
_entity_poly.pdbx_strand_id
1 'polypeptide(L)'
;MSLPTEETDNPTDTPLKSSSRERKLTEKGQEMHDQDVKKREKTFKKAYNAWKLVARETRTKLKTLCSLEDLNKLHEDIQAKYGAVKLQYESILRNSDTTPEIVKKMDACGMLTKEICDLISNRLETIDEDYNDQLEKERVREILNKNEYGSVFGLTKTETA
;
A
#
# COMPACT_ATOMS: atom_id res chain seq x y z
N MET A 1 -7.69 52.74 -75.60
CA MET A 1 -7.52 53.76 -74.53
C MET A 1 -8.26 53.25 -73.30
N SER A 2 -7.62 53.44 -72.14
CA SER A 2 -8.05 53.15 -70.76
C SER A 2 -7.38 51.93 -70.08
N LEU A 3 -6.33 52.23 -69.33
CA LEU A 3 -5.91 51.57 -68.07
C LEU A 3 -6.44 52.44 -66.91
N PRO A 4 -6.73 51.89 -65.70
CA PRO A 4 -5.72 51.75 -64.62
C PRO A 4 -5.87 50.45 -63.77
N THR A 5 -4.81 49.79 -63.29
CA THR A 5 -3.93 49.99 -62.09
C THR A 5 -4.53 49.50 -60.75
N GLU A 6 -3.87 48.52 -60.11
CA GLU A 6 -3.57 48.32 -58.66
C GLU A 6 -3.16 46.84 -58.46
N GLU A 7 -1.88 46.51 -58.27
CA GLU A 7 -1.06 46.55 -57.03
C GLU A 7 -1.52 45.64 -55.89
N THR A 8 -0.52 44.95 -55.31
CA THR A 8 -0.47 44.32 -53.96
C THR A 8 -1.32 43.05 -53.76
N ASP A 9 -0.90 41.98 -53.07
CA ASP A 9 0.16 41.82 -52.08
C ASP A 9 0.50 40.31 -51.91
N ASN A 10 1.61 40.05 -51.22
CA ASN A 10 2.31 38.78 -51.01
C ASN A 10 1.63 37.88 -49.91
N PRO A 11 2.24 36.79 -49.38
CA PRO A 11 1.58 35.51 -49.13
C PRO A 11 1.28 35.30 -47.63
N THR A 12 0.30 34.47 -47.24
CA THR A 12 0.42 33.76 -45.95
C THR A 12 -0.48 32.54 -45.89
N ASP A 13 0.09 31.38 -46.24
CA ASP A 13 -0.30 30.12 -45.59
C ASP A 13 -0.06 30.30 -44.10
N THR A 14 -1.12 30.60 -43.36
CA THR A 14 -1.10 30.58 -41.90
C THR A 14 -1.32 29.13 -41.47
N PRO A 15 -0.37 28.47 -40.80
CA PRO A 15 -0.66 27.20 -40.16
C PRO A 15 -1.72 27.49 -39.09
N LEU A 16 -2.88 26.85 -39.22
CA LEU A 16 -3.91 26.85 -38.19
C LEU A 16 -3.25 26.43 -36.87
N LYS A 17 -2.99 27.42 -35.99
CA LYS A 17 -2.51 27.18 -34.63
C LYS A 17 -3.60 26.38 -33.93
N SER A 18 -3.43 25.05 -33.92
CA SER A 18 -4.14 24.16 -33.01
C SER A 18 -3.98 24.75 -31.61
N SER A 19 -5.07 25.29 -31.07
CA SER A 19 -5.11 25.81 -29.72
C SER A 19 -4.97 24.63 -28.77
N SER A 20 -3.73 24.31 -28.38
CA SER A 20 -3.40 23.46 -27.25
C SER A 20 -3.82 24.13 -25.94
N ARG A 21 -5.12 24.30 -25.72
CA ARG A 21 -5.65 24.71 -24.41
C ARG A 21 -5.53 23.49 -23.49
N GLU A 22 -4.58 23.54 -22.56
CA GLU A 22 -4.58 22.66 -21.40
C GLU A 22 -5.95 22.77 -20.72
N ARG A 23 -6.75 21.71 -20.78
CA ARG A 23 -8.03 21.65 -20.06
C ARG A 23 -7.72 21.50 -18.58
N LYS A 24 -7.70 22.62 -17.85
CA LYS A 24 -7.62 22.62 -16.38
C LYS A 24 -9.02 22.49 -15.79
N LEU A 25 -9.14 21.74 -14.70
CA LEU A 25 -10.40 21.63 -13.97
C LEU A 25 -10.84 23.02 -13.50
N THR A 26 -12.16 23.21 -13.39
CA THR A 26 -12.70 24.38 -12.69
C THR A 26 -12.29 24.31 -11.22
N GLU A 27 -12.22 25.45 -10.53
CA GLU A 27 -11.87 25.50 -9.10
C GLU A 27 -12.70 24.50 -8.27
N LYS A 28 -14.02 24.46 -8.49
CA LYS A 28 -14.93 23.50 -7.85
C LYS A 28 -14.64 22.04 -8.25
N GLY A 29 -14.22 21.81 -9.49
CA GLY A 29 -13.82 20.49 -9.98
C GLY A 29 -12.51 19.99 -9.33
N GLN A 30 -11.54 20.90 -9.14
CA GLN A 30 -10.30 20.60 -8.43
C GLN A 30 -10.56 20.31 -6.96
N GLU A 31 -11.40 21.11 -6.29
CA GLU A 31 -11.75 20.89 -4.89
C GLU A 31 -12.43 19.53 -4.68
N MET A 32 -13.39 19.18 -5.55
CA MET A 32 -14.07 17.88 -5.49
C MET A 32 -13.08 16.72 -5.68
N HIS A 33 -12.17 16.84 -6.64
CA HIS A 33 -11.12 15.85 -6.87
C HIS A 33 -10.22 15.68 -5.64
N ASP A 34 -9.77 16.77 -5.03
CA ASP A 34 -8.90 16.74 -3.86
C ASP A 34 -9.60 16.13 -2.63
N GLN A 35 -10.90 16.38 -2.47
CA GLN A 35 -11.72 15.75 -1.43
C GLN A 35 -11.80 14.23 -1.63
N ASP A 36 -12.01 13.77 -2.87
CA ASP A 36 -12.08 12.35 -3.20
C ASP A 36 -10.73 11.63 -2.99
N VAL A 37 -9.62 12.27 -3.36
CA VAL A 37 -8.26 11.76 -3.07
C VAL A 37 -8.08 11.59 -1.56
N LYS A 38 -8.37 12.62 -0.76
CA LYS A 38 -8.25 12.57 0.71
C LYS A 38 -9.13 11.47 1.31
N LYS A 39 -10.34 11.26 0.77
CA LYS A 39 -11.25 10.20 1.22
C LYS A 39 -10.69 8.81 0.94
N ARG A 40 -10.11 8.58 -0.24
CA ARG A 40 -9.45 7.31 -0.60
C ARG A 40 -8.24 7.05 0.30
N GLU A 41 -7.38 8.04 0.48
CA GLU A 41 -6.22 7.91 1.38
C GLU A 41 -6.61 7.58 2.82
N LYS A 42 -7.67 8.23 3.33
CA LYS A 42 -8.19 7.97 4.68
C LYS A 42 -8.68 6.52 4.81
N THR A 43 -9.35 6.02 3.79
CA THR A 43 -9.86 4.64 3.77
C THR A 43 -8.71 3.63 3.72
N PHE A 44 -7.69 3.88 2.90
CA PHE A 44 -6.46 3.08 2.87
C PHE A 44 -5.76 3.08 4.24
N LYS A 45 -5.54 4.26 4.84
CA LYS A 45 -4.90 4.39 6.16
C LYS A 45 -5.68 3.62 7.24
N LYS A 46 -7.01 3.64 7.19
CA LYS A 46 -7.86 2.85 8.10
C LYS A 46 -7.66 1.35 7.90
N ALA A 47 -7.70 0.86 6.67
CA ALA A 47 -7.47 -0.55 6.36
C ALA A 47 -6.06 -1.01 6.80
N TYR A 48 -5.04 -0.19 6.51
CA TYR A 48 -3.66 -0.47 6.91
C TYR A 48 -3.49 -0.54 8.42
N ASN A 49 -4.13 0.36 9.19
CA ASN A 49 -4.08 0.30 10.65
C ASN A 49 -4.80 -0.94 11.22
N ALA A 50 -5.90 -1.37 10.61
CA ALA A 50 -6.58 -2.60 10.98
C ALA A 50 -5.69 -3.84 10.72
N TRP A 51 -5.01 -3.89 9.57
CA TRP A 51 -4.03 -4.91 9.27
C TRP A 51 -2.86 -4.90 10.28
N LYS A 52 -2.32 -3.73 10.62
CA LYS A 52 -1.25 -3.60 11.63
C LYS A 52 -1.64 -4.20 12.98
N LEU A 53 -2.90 -4.02 13.39
CA LEU A 53 -3.41 -4.59 14.64
C LEU A 53 -3.36 -6.12 14.59
N VAL A 54 -3.92 -6.71 13.53
CA VAL A 54 -3.88 -8.17 13.33
C VAL A 54 -2.46 -8.70 13.23
N ALA A 55 -1.55 -8.01 12.54
CA ALA A 55 -0.14 -8.40 12.46
C ALA A 55 0.53 -8.44 13.85
N ARG A 56 0.22 -7.48 14.73
CA ARG A 56 0.74 -7.45 16.12
C ARG A 56 0.17 -8.56 16.98
N GLU A 57 -1.13 -8.81 16.86
CA GLU A 57 -1.81 -9.90 17.56
C GLU A 57 -1.25 -11.26 17.11
N THR A 58 -1.11 -11.46 15.81
CA THR A 58 -0.50 -12.65 15.20
C THR A 58 0.91 -12.88 15.72
N ARG A 59 1.77 -11.85 15.67
CA ARG A 59 3.14 -11.93 16.22
C ARG A 59 3.16 -12.28 17.71
N THR A 60 2.17 -11.84 18.49
CA THR A 60 2.09 -12.14 19.92
C THR A 60 1.68 -13.58 20.13
N LYS A 61 0.67 -14.07 19.40
CA LYS A 61 0.23 -15.46 19.48
C LYS A 61 1.28 -16.45 19.01
N LEU A 62 2.01 -16.15 17.93
CA LEU A 62 3.07 -17.03 17.43
C LEU A 62 4.24 -17.23 18.41
N LYS A 63 4.38 -16.40 19.44
CA LYS A 63 5.35 -16.58 20.54
C LYS A 63 4.85 -17.51 21.65
N THR A 64 3.64 -18.03 21.51
CA THR A 64 2.96 -18.87 22.48
C THR A 64 2.49 -20.15 21.82
N LEU A 65 2.16 -21.16 22.62
CA LEU A 65 1.57 -22.39 22.12
C LEU A 65 0.24 -22.07 21.41
N CYS A 66 0.15 -22.45 20.13
CA CYS A 66 -1.03 -22.29 19.30
C CYS A 66 -1.57 -23.66 18.90
N SER A 67 -2.90 -23.80 18.90
CA SER A 67 -3.55 -24.97 18.31
C SER A 67 -3.57 -24.89 16.77
N LEU A 68 -3.91 -26.00 16.11
CA LEU A 68 -4.12 -26.04 14.66
C LEU A 68 -5.15 -25.00 14.21
N GLU A 69 -6.26 -24.90 14.97
CA GLU A 69 -7.33 -23.95 14.70
C GLU A 69 -6.85 -22.50 14.86
N ASP A 70 -6.06 -22.21 15.90
CA ASP A 70 -5.48 -20.89 16.10
C ASP A 70 -4.58 -20.47 14.93
N LEU A 71 -3.72 -21.37 14.46
CA LEU A 71 -2.80 -21.09 13.35
C LEU A 71 -3.54 -20.85 12.03
N ASN A 72 -4.54 -21.69 11.71
CA ASN A 72 -5.38 -21.49 10.52
C ASN A 72 -6.14 -20.17 10.59
N LYS A 73 -6.71 -19.84 11.75
CA LYS A 73 -7.40 -18.56 11.96
C LYS A 73 -6.48 -17.37 11.80
N LEU A 74 -5.28 -17.42 12.37
CA LEU A 74 -4.27 -16.37 12.21
C LEU A 74 -3.89 -16.17 10.75
N HIS A 75 -3.74 -17.26 10.00
CA HIS A 75 -3.43 -17.22 8.57
C HIS A 75 -4.57 -16.58 7.75
N GLU A 76 -5.81 -16.99 7.99
CA GLU A 76 -6.99 -16.40 7.34
C GLU A 76 -7.16 -14.91 7.68
N ASP A 77 -7.04 -14.55 8.96
CA ASP A 77 -7.21 -13.19 9.44
C ASP A 77 -6.19 -12.23 8.81
N ILE A 78 -4.91 -12.61 8.79
CA ILE A 78 -3.86 -11.75 8.21
C ILE A 78 -4.03 -11.60 6.69
N GLN A 79 -4.36 -12.69 5.98
CA GLN A 79 -4.62 -12.67 4.54
C GLN A 79 -5.85 -11.83 4.19
N ALA A 80 -6.93 -11.95 4.96
CA ALA A 80 -8.16 -11.18 4.76
C ALA A 80 -7.91 -9.67 4.95
N LYS A 81 -7.15 -9.28 6.00
CA LYS A 81 -6.79 -7.87 6.20
C LYS A 81 -5.85 -7.36 5.12
N TYR A 82 -4.88 -8.16 4.68
CA TYR A 82 -4.00 -7.81 3.56
C TYR A 82 -4.80 -7.58 2.27
N GLY A 83 -5.74 -8.47 1.95
CA GLY A 83 -6.65 -8.32 0.81
C GLY A 83 -7.46 -7.02 0.88
N ALA A 84 -7.96 -6.65 2.07
CA ALA A 84 -8.66 -5.39 2.26
C ALA A 84 -7.76 -4.16 2.01
N VAL A 85 -6.50 -4.18 2.45
CA VAL A 85 -5.52 -3.11 2.18
C VAL A 85 -5.24 -3.02 0.68
N LYS A 86 -4.98 -4.15 0.02
CA LYS A 86 -4.72 -4.23 -1.41
C LYS A 86 -5.87 -3.65 -2.24
N LEU A 87 -7.11 -3.97 -1.88
CA LEU A 87 -8.30 -3.43 -2.56
C LEU A 87 -8.36 -1.89 -2.49
N GLN A 88 -8.05 -1.30 -1.32
CA GLN A 88 -8.01 0.15 -1.17
C GLN A 88 -6.84 0.78 -1.94
N TYR A 89 -5.69 0.10 -1.98
CA TYR A 89 -4.53 0.55 -2.74
C TYR A 89 -4.80 0.58 -4.24
N GLU A 90 -5.40 -0.48 -4.80
CA GLU A 90 -5.80 -0.51 -6.20
C GLU A 90 -6.85 0.56 -6.54
N SER A 91 -7.74 0.88 -5.60
CA SER A 91 -8.69 1.99 -5.75
C SER A 91 -7.98 3.34 -5.87
N ILE A 92 -6.89 3.55 -5.14
CA ILE A 92 -6.07 4.76 -5.28
C ILE A 92 -5.40 4.79 -6.65
N LEU A 93 -4.71 3.72 -7.04
CA LEU A 93 -4.02 3.62 -8.34
C LEU A 93 -4.94 3.89 -9.54
N ARG A 94 -6.20 3.45 -9.47
CA ARG A 94 -7.20 3.65 -10.54
C ARG A 94 -7.69 5.09 -10.66
N ASN A 95 -7.62 5.90 -9.60
CA ASN A 95 -8.35 7.18 -9.52
C ASN A 95 -7.47 8.39 -9.18
N SER A 96 -6.19 8.18 -8.90
CA SER A 96 -5.28 9.24 -8.44
C SER A 96 -3.84 8.78 -8.42
N ASP A 97 -2.91 9.72 -8.43
CA ASP A 97 -1.49 9.43 -8.20
C ASP A 97 -1.27 8.93 -6.77
N THR A 98 -0.42 7.91 -6.63
CA THR A 98 -0.01 7.42 -5.31
C THR A 98 1.07 8.30 -4.71
N THR A 99 1.00 8.52 -3.40
CA THR A 99 2.10 9.15 -2.67
C THR A 99 3.16 8.10 -2.31
N PRO A 100 4.46 8.48 -2.21
CA PRO A 100 5.53 7.57 -1.79
C PRO A 100 5.27 6.90 -0.43
N GLU A 101 4.55 7.58 0.46
CA GLU A 101 4.15 7.04 1.77
C GLU A 101 3.19 5.84 1.63
N ILE A 102 2.23 5.92 0.70
CA ILE A 102 1.24 4.86 0.47
C ILE A 102 1.91 3.64 -0.15
N VAL A 103 2.79 3.86 -1.14
CA VAL A 103 3.58 2.79 -1.77
C VAL A 103 4.42 2.07 -0.72
N LYS A 104 5.20 2.81 0.07
CA LYS A 104 6.04 2.23 1.14
C LYS A 104 5.22 1.42 2.15
N LYS A 105 4.01 1.88 2.51
CA LYS A 105 3.11 1.12 3.40
C LYS A 105 2.60 -0.16 2.74
N MET A 106 2.26 -0.12 1.46
CA MET A 106 1.81 -1.30 0.74
C MET A 106 2.94 -2.35 0.61
N ASP A 107 4.16 -1.91 0.31
CA ASP A 107 5.33 -2.80 0.20
C ASP A 107 5.62 -3.48 1.54
N ALA A 108 5.67 -2.71 2.63
CA ALA A 108 5.83 -3.25 3.97
C ALA A 108 4.67 -4.19 4.36
N CYS A 109 3.44 -3.88 3.93
CA CYS A 109 2.27 -4.71 4.15
C CYS A 109 2.38 -6.07 3.45
N GLY A 110 2.79 -6.08 2.18
CA GLY A 110 2.96 -7.30 1.40
C GLY A 110 4.11 -8.17 1.92
N MET A 111 5.27 -7.57 2.14
CA MET A 111 6.45 -8.28 2.64
C MET A 111 6.18 -8.91 4.02
N LEU A 112 5.66 -8.12 4.96
CA LEU A 112 5.40 -8.61 6.31
C LEU A 112 4.29 -9.68 6.35
N THR A 113 3.25 -9.53 5.52
CA THR A 113 2.21 -10.56 5.43
C THR A 113 2.78 -11.88 4.95
N LYS A 114 3.67 -11.84 3.94
CA LYS A 114 4.34 -13.05 3.44
C LYS A 114 5.15 -13.72 4.54
N GLU A 115 6.01 -12.97 5.23
CA GLU A 115 6.86 -13.49 6.31
C GLU A 115 6.04 -14.10 7.46
N ILE A 116 4.89 -13.48 7.80
CA ILE A 116 3.96 -14.03 8.79
C ILE A 116 3.32 -15.33 8.28
N CYS A 117 2.86 -15.38 7.02
CA CYS A 117 2.30 -16.58 6.44
C CYS A 117 3.31 -17.73 6.42
N ASP A 118 4.55 -17.47 5.98
CA ASP A 118 5.63 -18.46 5.95
C ASP A 118 5.91 -19.01 7.36
N LEU A 119 5.90 -18.14 8.38
CA LEU A 119 6.08 -18.55 9.77
C LEU A 119 4.92 -19.42 10.28
N ILE A 120 3.69 -19.10 9.90
CA ILE A 120 2.51 -19.92 10.24
C ILE A 120 2.59 -21.28 9.54
N SER A 121 2.94 -21.32 8.25
CA SER A 121 3.09 -22.56 7.49
C SER A 121 4.15 -23.48 8.10
N ASN A 122 5.33 -22.96 8.44
CA ASN A 122 6.37 -23.74 9.13
C ASN A 122 5.86 -24.29 10.46
N ARG A 123 5.06 -23.52 11.20
CA ARG A 123 4.47 -23.95 12.48
C ARG A 123 3.41 -25.04 12.32
N LEU A 124 2.66 -25.01 11.22
CA LEU A 124 1.67 -26.04 10.87
C LEU A 124 2.35 -27.36 10.50
N GLU A 125 3.49 -27.31 9.82
CA GLU A 125 4.27 -28.51 9.45
C GLU A 125 4.82 -29.25 10.67
N THR A 126 5.21 -28.52 11.72
CA THR A 126 5.79 -29.09 12.94
C THR A 126 4.79 -29.13 14.11
N ILE A 127 3.49 -29.16 13.84
CA ILE A 127 2.47 -28.99 14.89
C ILE A 127 2.36 -30.19 15.84
N ASP A 128 2.66 -31.38 15.34
CA ASP A 128 2.67 -32.64 16.10
C ASP A 128 4.02 -32.88 16.82
N GLU A 129 4.99 -31.99 16.64
CA GLU A 129 6.29 -32.04 17.32
C GLU A 129 6.25 -31.35 18.69
N ASP A 130 7.18 -31.72 19.57
CA ASP A 130 7.30 -31.10 20.89
C ASP A 130 7.53 -29.58 20.79
N TYR A 131 6.68 -28.81 21.45
CA TYR A 131 6.78 -27.35 21.44
C TYR A 131 8.00 -26.85 22.22
N ASN A 132 8.96 -26.28 21.49
CA ASN A 132 10.09 -25.55 22.08
C ASN A 132 9.80 -24.04 22.13
N ASP A 133 9.31 -23.58 23.28
CA ASP A 133 8.95 -22.18 23.52
C ASP A 133 10.09 -21.18 23.24
N GLN A 134 11.32 -21.53 23.59
CA GLN A 134 12.46 -20.64 23.41
C GLN A 134 12.80 -20.49 21.92
N LEU A 135 12.81 -21.60 21.19
CA LEU A 135 13.10 -21.63 19.76
C LEU A 135 12.05 -20.85 18.96
N GLU A 136 10.77 -21.04 19.27
CA GLU A 136 9.69 -20.34 18.57
C GLU A 136 9.70 -18.83 18.82
N LYS A 137 9.96 -18.43 20.07
CA LYS A 137 10.17 -17.00 20.39
C LYS A 137 11.35 -16.42 19.63
N GLU A 138 12.43 -17.18 19.45
CA GLU A 138 13.60 -16.75 18.69
C GLU A 138 13.31 -16.61 17.20
N ARG A 139 12.68 -17.60 16.57
CA ARG A 139 12.21 -17.55 15.16
C ARG A 139 11.35 -16.32 14.91
N VAL A 140 10.35 -16.08 15.76
CA VAL A 140 9.49 -14.90 15.65
C VAL A 140 10.28 -13.59 15.77
N ARG A 141 11.28 -13.53 16.66
CA ARG A 141 12.12 -12.33 16.82
C ARG A 141 13.00 -12.09 15.59
N GLU A 142 13.65 -13.12 15.09
CA GLU A 142 14.55 -13.02 13.93
C GLU A 142 13.81 -12.52 12.69
N ILE A 143 12.62 -13.06 12.44
CA ILE A 143 11.84 -12.74 11.24
C ILE A 143 11.08 -11.42 11.39
N LEU A 144 10.42 -11.18 12.55
CA LEU A 144 9.48 -10.08 12.72
C LEU A 144 10.00 -8.88 13.52
N ASN A 145 11.25 -8.88 14.02
CA ASN A 145 11.88 -7.70 14.65
C ASN A 145 12.83 -6.92 13.73
N LYS A 146 12.83 -7.20 12.42
CA LYS A 146 13.65 -6.45 11.48
C LYS A 146 13.32 -4.95 11.57
N ASN A 147 14.35 -4.09 11.52
CA ASN A 147 14.19 -2.63 11.66
C ASN A 147 13.22 -2.02 10.65
N GLU A 148 13.11 -2.62 9.46
CA GLU A 148 12.16 -2.25 8.41
C GLU A 148 10.69 -2.33 8.87
N TYR A 149 10.37 -3.18 9.85
CA TYR A 149 9.05 -3.31 10.45
C TYR A 149 8.82 -2.40 11.67
N GLY A 150 9.77 -1.52 12.00
CA GLY A 150 9.66 -0.59 13.12
C GLY A 150 8.40 0.30 13.07
N SER A 151 7.92 0.64 11.85
CA SER A 151 6.65 1.37 11.68
C SER A 151 5.42 0.55 12.10
N VAL A 152 5.49 -0.78 12.00
CA VAL A 152 4.41 -1.71 12.35
C VAL A 152 4.52 -2.12 13.81
N PHE A 153 5.69 -2.53 14.26
CA PHE A 153 5.89 -3.14 15.57
C PHE A 153 6.50 -2.25 16.64
N GLY A 154 6.93 -1.04 16.29
CA GLY A 154 7.79 -0.21 17.13
C GLY A 154 9.27 -0.59 16.96
N LEU A 155 10.17 0.36 17.23
CA LEU A 155 11.60 0.09 17.28
C LEU A 155 11.88 -0.80 18.48
N THR A 156 12.29 -2.04 18.23
CA THR A 156 12.77 -2.91 19.29
C THR A 156 14.19 -2.47 19.64
N LYS A 157 14.36 -1.79 20.77
CA LYS A 157 15.66 -1.76 21.45
C LYS A 157 15.88 -3.18 21.93
N THR A 158 16.65 -3.98 21.19
CA THR A 158 17.13 -5.26 21.67
C THR A 158 18.09 -4.99 22.81
N GLU A 159 17.59 -4.94 24.04
CA GLU A 159 18.41 -5.15 25.22
C GLU A 159 18.75 -6.64 25.23
N THR A 160 19.97 -6.95 24.81
CA THR A 160 20.60 -8.25 25.02
C THR A 160 20.86 -8.38 26.52
N ALA A 161 20.11 -9.24 27.21
CA ALA A 161 20.40 -9.67 28.57
C ALA A 161 20.12 -11.16 28.68
#